data_AF-A0A241W2R1-F1
#
_entry.id   AF-A0A241W2R1-F1
#
_cell.length_a   1.000
_cell.length_b   1.000
_cell.length_c   1.000
_cell.angle_alpha   90.00
_cell.angle_beta   90.00
_cell.angle_gamma   90.00
#
_symmetry.space_group_name_H-M   'P 1'
#
loop_
_entity.id
_entity.type
_entity.pdbx_description
1 polymer ?
#
loop_
_entity_poly.entity_id
_entity_poly.type
_entity_poly.pdbx_seq_one_letter_code
_entity_poly.pdbx_strand_id
1 'polypeptide(L)'
;MNTQYNQSQQSAVSAPIGNEAPFLQLTASDDCKPSLSHGIAVLDAIKNIKRDLLIHGGVNKSRRTESNNDKFNYNYRSMGDIYKVINPLMDMHNVICFPHTESASCSKYVNGKGDIMFKVFVSMRFIFVSTTDGSSFEVCVIGEANDPSDKAIAKATTAAEKILYEKTFNITSEIENGTIANQQNKSSVQKKSWNNNGQKKSWNNNSQQQPAQNNAQPLAEMASLHAKNALDERLRKYGTTLIECIQARNLNFNSLTRQQLVQIQTESSKKFKNK
;
A
#
# COMPACT_ATOMS: atom_id res chain seq x y z
N MET A 1 49.23 -36.32 29.61
CA MET A 1 48.53 -35.23 28.89
C MET A 1 47.04 -35.38 29.20
N ASN A 2 46.58 -34.62 30.19
CA ASN A 2 45.20 -34.59 30.67
C ASN A 2 44.41 -33.60 29.83
N THR A 3 43.23 -33.99 29.35
CA THR A 3 42.23 -33.04 28.84
C THR A 3 40.95 -33.25 29.62
N GLN A 4 40.77 -32.42 30.66
CA GLN A 4 39.54 -32.34 31.44
C GLN A 4 38.42 -31.76 30.58
N TYR A 5 37.35 -32.53 30.39
CA TYR A 5 36.05 -32.03 29.94
C TYR A 5 35.40 -31.28 31.10
N ASN A 6 35.29 -29.95 30.97
CA ASN A 6 34.62 -29.11 31.96
C ASN A 6 33.12 -29.10 31.66
N GLN A 7 32.34 -29.92 32.37
CA GLN A 7 30.87 -29.79 32.41
C GLN A 7 30.52 -28.64 33.35
N SER A 8 30.27 -27.46 32.79
CA SER A 8 29.59 -26.40 33.54
C SER A 8 28.10 -26.75 33.66
N GLN A 9 27.73 -27.38 34.78
CA GLN A 9 26.35 -27.40 35.23
C GLN A 9 25.92 -25.96 35.53
N GLN A 10 25.10 -25.36 34.66
CA GLN A 10 24.31 -24.21 35.04
C GLN A 10 23.09 -24.73 35.82
N SER A 11 23.16 -24.57 37.13
CA SER A 11 22.05 -24.71 38.06
C SER A 11 20.88 -23.84 37.59
N ALA A 12 19.76 -24.50 37.27
CA ALA A 12 18.48 -23.85 37.01
C ALA A 12 17.99 -23.18 38.29
N VAL A 13 18.26 -21.88 38.43
CA VAL A 13 17.66 -21.05 39.46
C VAL A 13 16.19 -20.86 39.08
N SER A 14 15.31 -21.54 39.80
CA SER A 14 13.86 -21.35 39.73
C SER A 14 13.52 -19.90 40.08
N ALA A 15 13.16 -19.11 39.07
CA ALA A 15 12.65 -17.76 39.26
C ALA A 15 11.26 -17.82 39.93
N PRO A 16 10.95 -16.93 40.89
CA PRO A 16 9.64 -16.88 41.52
C PRO A 16 8.57 -16.47 40.49
N ILE A 17 7.40 -17.11 40.57
CA ILE A 17 6.21 -16.77 39.78
C ILE A 17 5.70 -15.41 40.27
N GLY A 18 6.31 -14.33 39.79
CA GLY A 18 5.83 -12.97 39.98
C GLY A 18 4.63 -12.70 39.08
N ASN A 19 3.57 -12.15 39.65
CA ASN A 19 2.39 -11.60 38.95
C ASN A 19 2.73 -10.35 38.10
N GLU A 20 3.92 -10.26 37.53
CA GLU A 20 4.22 -9.20 36.57
C GLU A 20 3.59 -9.56 35.24
N ALA A 21 2.64 -8.73 34.79
CA ALA A 21 2.13 -8.84 33.44
C ALA A 21 3.32 -8.84 32.47
N PRO A 22 3.42 -9.79 31.53
CA PRO A 22 4.55 -9.85 30.62
C PRO A 22 4.67 -8.50 29.91
N PHE A 23 5.71 -7.75 30.25
CA PHE A 23 6.02 -6.48 29.64
C PHE A 23 6.51 -6.76 28.22
N LEU A 24 5.73 -6.36 27.22
CA LEU A 24 6.15 -6.41 25.83
C LEU A 24 7.23 -5.36 25.62
N GLN A 25 8.49 -5.78 25.75
CA GLN A 25 9.60 -4.98 25.27
C GLN A 25 9.57 -5.05 23.74
N LEU A 26 9.05 -3.99 23.11
CA LEU A 26 9.27 -3.74 21.69
C LEU A 26 10.76 -3.42 21.53
N THR A 27 11.58 -4.45 21.35
CA THR A 27 12.92 -4.25 20.82
C THR A 27 12.72 -3.79 19.40
N ALA A 28 13.03 -2.52 19.10
CA ALA A 28 13.12 -2.07 17.73
C ALA A 28 14.10 -3.02 17.04
N SER A 29 13.57 -3.93 16.21
CA SER A 29 14.40 -4.62 15.23
C SER A 29 15.13 -3.54 14.44
N ASP A 30 16.36 -3.79 14.01
CA ASP A 30 17.12 -2.88 13.13
C ASP A 30 16.18 -2.22 12.11
N ASP A 31 16.30 -0.89 11.94
CA ASP A 31 15.35 -0.11 11.14
C ASP A 31 15.02 -0.82 9.83
N CYS A 32 13.77 -1.26 9.66
CA CYS A 32 13.32 -1.93 8.44
C CYS A 32 13.39 -0.87 7.31
N LYS A 33 14.41 -0.98 6.46
CA LYS A 33 14.75 0.02 5.43
C LYS A 33 14.74 -0.62 4.05
N PRO A 34 14.32 0.12 3.00
CA PRO A 34 14.51 -0.35 1.64
C PRO A 34 16.01 -0.47 1.33
N SER A 35 16.43 -1.63 0.83
CA SER A 35 17.75 -1.81 0.25
C SER A 35 17.66 -1.57 -1.25
N LEU A 36 18.05 -0.35 -1.65
CA LEU A 36 18.02 0.12 -3.04
C LEU A 36 19.38 0.03 -3.73
N SER A 37 20.34 -0.68 -3.13
CA SER A 37 21.71 -0.80 -3.66
C SER A 37 21.75 -1.41 -5.06
N HIS A 38 20.75 -2.20 -5.43
CA HIS A 38 20.64 -2.85 -6.72
C HIS A 38 19.59 -2.23 -7.66
N GLY A 39 18.86 -1.19 -7.21
CA GLY A 39 17.82 -0.51 -8.00
C GLY A 39 16.56 -0.16 -7.21
N ILE A 40 15.48 0.17 -7.91
CA ILE A 40 14.20 0.61 -7.31
C ILE A 40 13.00 -0.24 -7.72
N ALA A 41 13.20 -1.35 -8.44
CA ALA A 41 12.10 -2.13 -9.01
C ALA A 41 11.10 -2.64 -7.95
N VAL A 42 11.55 -2.95 -6.73
CA VAL A 42 10.66 -3.37 -5.64
C VAL A 42 9.67 -2.27 -5.24
N LEU A 43 10.09 -1.01 -5.24
CA LEU A 43 9.21 0.11 -4.90
C LEU A 43 8.20 0.37 -6.01
N ASP A 44 8.64 0.28 -7.26
CA ASP A 44 7.76 0.41 -8.43
C ASP A 44 6.73 -0.72 -8.48
N ALA A 45 7.14 -1.95 -8.19
CA ALA A 45 6.25 -3.10 -8.10
C ALA A 45 5.23 -2.94 -6.97
N ILE A 46 5.64 -2.56 -5.75
CA ILE A 46 4.70 -2.30 -4.65
C ILE A 46 3.68 -1.21 -5.04
N LYS A 47 4.14 -0.12 -5.67
CA LYS A 47 3.26 0.95 -6.18
C LYS A 47 2.26 0.42 -7.21
N ASN A 48 2.71 -0.40 -8.16
CA ASN A 48 1.85 -0.95 -9.20
C ASN A 48 0.85 -1.98 -8.66
N ILE A 49 1.26 -2.84 -7.73
CA ILE A 49 0.36 -3.78 -7.03
C ILE A 49 -0.76 -3.01 -6.33
N LYS A 50 -0.45 -1.90 -5.64
CA LYS A 50 -1.47 -1.06 -4.98
C LYS A 50 -2.47 -0.49 -5.97
N ARG A 51 -1.98 -0.01 -7.11
CA ARG A 51 -2.84 0.51 -8.19
C ARG A 51 -3.74 -0.58 -8.77
N ASP A 52 -3.17 -1.73 -9.10
CA ASP A 52 -3.91 -2.80 -9.77
C ASP A 52 -4.89 -3.48 -8.82
N LEU A 53 -4.54 -3.61 -7.54
CA LEU A 53 -5.46 -4.01 -6.48
C LEU A 53 -6.71 -3.12 -6.44
N LEU A 54 -6.53 -1.79 -6.56
CA LEU A 54 -7.65 -0.84 -6.59
C LEU A 54 -8.49 -0.99 -7.86
N ILE A 55 -7.87 -1.23 -9.02
CA ILE A 55 -8.57 -1.49 -10.29
C ILE A 55 -9.40 -2.77 -10.20
N HIS A 56 -8.91 -3.80 -9.51
CA HIS A 56 -9.63 -5.06 -9.30
C HIS A 56 -10.68 -5.01 -8.18
N GLY A 57 -10.93 -3.84 -7.57
CA GLY A 57 -11.94 -3.70 -6.52
C GLY A 57 -11.49 -4.19 -5.14
N GLY A 58 -10.18 -4.30 -4.92
CA GLY A 58 -9.57 -4.66 -3.64
C GLY A 58 -9.87 -6.09 -3.17
N VAL A 59 -9.80 -6.28 -1.85
CA VAL A 59 -10.19 -7.52 -1.19
C VAL A 59 -11.42 -7.20 -0.34
N ASN A 60 -12.53 -7.92 -0.46
CA ASN A 60 -13.72 -7.70 0.34
C ASN A 60 -13.74 -8.56 1.61
N LYS A 61 -14.42 -8.09 2.67
CA LYS A 61 -14.75 -8.91 3.85
C LYS A 61 -15.87 -9.90 3.50
N SER A 62 -15.55 -10.91 2.69
CA SER A 62 -16.49 -11.87 2.12
C SER A 62 -16.93 -12.96 3.09
N ARG A 63 -16.25 -13.11 4.23
CA ARG A 63 -16.57 -14.13 5.23
C ARG A 63 -17.24 -13.52 6.44
N ARG A 64 -18.05 -14.32 7.12
CA ARG A 64 -18.71 -13.97 8.39
C ARG A 64 -18.33 -14.99 9.44
N THR A 65 -18.10 -14.54 10.67
CA THR A 65 -17.96 -15.47 11.81
C THR A 65 -19.32 -16.07 12.15
N GLU A 66 -19.31 -17.35 12.52
CA GLU A 66 -20.50 -18.08 12.97
C GLU A 66 -20.34 -18.33 14.47
N SER A 67 -21.05 -17.54 15.27
CA SER A 67 -21.10 -17.65 16.73
C SER A 67 -22.55 -17.67 17.19
N ASN A 68 -22.84 -18.54 18.16
CA ASN A 68 -24.13 -18.59 18.86
C ASN A 68 -24.38 -17.34 19.72
N ASN A 69 -23.40 -16.45 19.83
CA ASN A 69 -23.54 -15.15 20.46
C ASN A 69 -23.30 -14.06 19.42
N ASP A 70 -24.37 -13.32 19.13
CA ASP A 70 -24.44 -12.28 18.09
C ASP A 70 -23.38 -11.18 18.23
N LYS A 71 -22.90 -10.92 19.45
CA LYS A 71 -21.83 -9.95 19.69
C LYS A 71 -20.49 -10.35 19.06
N PHE A 72 -20.33 -11.62 18.68
CA PHE A 72 -19.13 -12.14 18.03
C PHE A 72 -19.34 -12.45 16.54
N ASN A 73 -20.48 -12.07 15.98
CA ASN A 73 -20.76 -12.20 14.54
C ASN A 73 -20.29 -10.94 13.80
N TYR A 74 -19.22 -11.06 13.00
CA TYR A 74 -18.64 -9.98 12.21
C TYR A 74 -18.10 -10.48 10.88
N ASN A 75 -18.02 -9.58 9.90
CA ASN A 75 -17.42 -9.89 8.60
C ASN A 75 -15.90 -9.72 8.64
N TYR A 76 -15.16 -10.59 7.96
CA TYR A 76 -13.70 -10.60 7.93
C TYR A 76 -13.15 -11.06 6.58
N ARG A 77 -11.84 -10.80 6.37
CA ARG A 77 -11.04 -11.36 5.26
C ARG A 77 -10.25 -12.56 5.78
N SER A 78 -10.38 -13.71 5.12
CA SER A 78 -9.44 -14.81 5.36
C SER A 78 -8.11 -14.51 4.68
N MET A 79 -7.05 -15.21 5.11
CA MET A 79 -5.76 -15.11 4.44
C MET A 79 -5.85 -15.58 2.97
N GLY A 80 -6.68 -16.60 2.71
CA GLY A 80 -6.94 -17.08 1.36
C GLY A 80 -7.61 -16.04 0.46
N ASP A 81 -8.48 -15.18 1.01
CA ASP A 81 -9.08 -14.08 0.24
C ASP A 81 -8.02 -13.04 -0.18
N ILE A 82 -7.04 -12.78 0.69
CA ILE A 82 -5.90 -11.90 0.38
C ILE A 82 -5.01 -12.53 -0.69
N TYR A 83 -4.56 -13.77 -0.48
CA TYR A 83 -3.66 -14.45 -1.41
C TYR A 83 -4.22 -14.60 -2.82
N LYS A 84 -5.53 -14.89 -2.93
CA LYS A 84 -6.20 -15.02 -4.22
C LYS A 84 -6.05 -13.77 -5.10
N VAL A 85 -5.93 -12.60 -4.47
CA VAL A 85 -5.79 -11.32 -5.17
C VAL A 85 -4.34 -10.87 -5.24
N ILE A 86 -3.59 -10.98 -4.13
CA ILE A 86 -2.23 -10.44 -4.03
C ILE A 86 -1.21 -11.30 -4.78
N ASN A 87 -1.28 -12.64 -4.71
CA ASN A 87 -0.24 -13.49 -5.30
C ASN A 87 -0.12 -13.30 -6.83
N PRO A 88 -1.21 -13.27 -7.60
CA PRO A 88 -1.12 -12.99 -9.05
C PRO A 88 -0.55 -11.61 -9.36
N LEU A 89 -0.83 -10.59 -8.53
CA LEU A 89 -0.30 -9.24 -8.72
C LEU A 89 1.20 -9.19 -8.40
N MET A 90 1.63 -9.89 -7.35
CA MET A 90 3.05 -10.00 -7.00
C MET A 90 3.85 -10.69 -8.12
N ASP A 91 3.34 -11.79 -8.67
CA ASP A 91 3.94 -12.49 -9.80
C ASP A 91 4.01 -11.59 -11.05
N MET A 92 2.89 -10.93 -11.41
CA MET A 92 2.81 -9.99 -12.53
C MET A 92 3.84 -8.85 -12.44
N HIS A 93 4.14 -8.38 -11.21
CA HIS A 93 5.08 -7.28 -10.96
C HIS A 93 6.47 -7.75 -10.52
N ASN A 94 6.81 -9.03 -10.72
CA ASN A 94 8.15 -9.58 -10.46
C ASN A 94 8.64 -9.33 -9.02
N VAL A 95 7.76 -9.50 -8.03
CA VAL A 95 8.10 -9.38 -6.61
C VAL A 95 7.71 -10.63 -5.85
N ILE A 96 8.64 -11.08 -5.01
CA ILE A 96 8.43 -12.18 -4.06
C ILE A 96 8.57 -11.64 -2.63
N CYS A 97 7.94 -12.31 -1.66
CA CYS A 97 8.02 -11.95 -0.24
C CYS A 97 8.46 -13.16 0.58
N PHE A 98 9.49 -12.97 1.39
CA PHE A 98 10.01 -14.00 2.29
C PHE A 98 9.65 -13.67 3.75
N PRO A 99 8.96 -14.57 4.47
CA PRO A 99 8.73 -14.41 5.90
C PRO A 99 9.93 -14.91 6.70
N HIS A 100 10.24 -14.21 7.80
CA HIS A 100 11.24 -14.59 8.78
C HIS A 100 10.70 -14.32 10.20
N THR A 101 10.69 -15.32 11.06
CA THR A 101 10.31 -15.14 12.46
C THR A 101 11.52 -14.65 13.25
N GLU A 102 11.45 -13.44 13.80
CA GLU A 102 12.52 -12.87 14.62
C GLU A 102 12.43 -13.34 16.07
N SER A 103 11.22 -13.38 16.61
CA SER A 103 10.97 -13.85 17.98
C SER A 103 9.54 -14.32 18.15
N ALA A 104 9.33 -15.20 19.13
CA ALA A 104 8.00 -15.63 19.56
C ALA A 104 7.98 -15.76 21.08
N SER A 105 6.88 -15.33 21.70
CA SER A 105 6.61 -15.57 23.12
C SER A 105 5.25 -16.24 23.27
N CYS A 106 5.16 -17.18 24.21
CA CYS A 106 3.93 -17.89 24.53
C CYS A 106 3.74 -17.89 26.04
N SER A 107 2.60 -17.36 26.51
CA SER A 107 2.17 -17.48 27.89
C SER A 107 0.89 -18.30 28.00
N LYS A 108 0.77 -19.02 29.11
CA LYS A 108 -0.41 -19.85 29.41
C LYS A 108 -1.22 -19.19 30.51
N TYR A 109 -2.53 -19.12 30.33
CA TYR A 109 -3.45 -18.69 31.38
C TYR A 109 -4.71 -19.55 31.40
N VAL A 110 -5.45 -19.52 32.50
CA VAL A 110 -6.76 -20.17 32.60
C VAL A 110 -7.82 -19.09 32.45
N ASN A 111 -8.76 -19.27 31.51
CA ASN A 111 -9.82 -18.30 31.28
C ASN A 111 -10.90 -18.36 32.38
N GLY A 112 -11.88 -17.45 32.35
CA GLY A 112 -12.98 -17.43 33.33
C GLY A 112 -13.91 -18.66 33.31
N LYS A 113 -13.77 -19.56 32.35
CA LYS A 113 -14.51 -20.84 32.25
C LYS A 113 -13.70 -22.05 32.72
N GLY A 114 -12.43 -21.86 33.08
CA GLY A 114 -11.53 -22.94 33.47
C GLY A 114 -10.72 -23.55 32.33
N ASP A 115 -10.86 -23.07 31.08
CA ASP A 115 -10.09 -23.60 29.95
C ASP A 115 -8.67 -23.03 29.95
N ILE A 116 -7.71 -23.87 29.56
CA ILE A 116 -6.34 -23.44 29.28
C ILE A 116 -6.33 -22.65 27.97
N MET A 117 -5.70 -21.48 28.00
CA MET A 117 -5.49 -20.60 26.86
C MET A 117 -3.99 -20.33 26.67
N PHE A 118 -3.56 -20.32 25.42
CA PHE A 118 -2.23 -19.90 25.01
C PHE A 118 -2.32 -18.51 24.38
N LYS A 119 -1.61 -17.56 24.96
CA LYS A 119 -1.43 -16.21 24.42
C LYS A 119 -0.06 -16.14 23.75
N VAL A 120 -0.04 -15.87 22.45
CA VAL A 120 1.18 -15.85 21.65
C VAL A 120 1.38 -14.49 21.00
N PHE A 121 2.61 -13.99 21.06
CA PHE A 121 3.10 -12.89 20.24
C PHE A 121 4.22 -13.40 19.34
N VAL A 122 4.22 -13.00 18.07
CA VAL A 122 5.31 -13.26 17.13
C VAL A 122 5.79 -11.96 16.51
N SER A 123 7.11 -11.73 16.48
CA SER A 123 7.71 -10.70 15.63
C SER A 123 8.12 -11.34 14.32
N MET A 124 7.57 -10.82 13.22
CA MET A 124 7.83 -11.30 11.87
C MET A 124 8.47 -10.19 11.05
N ARG A 125 9.59 -10.51 10.40
CA ARG A 125 10.18 -9.70 9.35
C ARG A 125 9.79 -10.29 8.00
N PHE A 126 9.36 -9.44 7.09
CA PHE A 126 9.01 -9.80 5.72
C PHE A 126 9.89 -9.04 4.76
N ILE A 127 10.51 -9.75 3.83
CA ILE A 127 11.45 -9.17 2.86
C ILE A 127 10.83 -9.29 1.48
N PHE A 128 10.36 -8.17 0.94
CA PHE A 128 9.99 -8.08 -0.47
C PHE A 128 11.26 -7.96 -1.31
N VAL A 129 11.38 -8.74 -2.38
CA VAL A 129 12.51 -8.69 -3.31
C VAL A 129 11.98 -8.63 -4.72
N SER A 130 12.48 -7.68 -5.53
CA SER A 130 12.22 -7.73 -6.97
C SER A 130 13.15 -8.73 -7.65
N THR A 131 12.60 -9.62 -8.46
CA THR A 131 13.39 -10.54 -9.29
C THR A 131 14.02 -9.84 -10.50
N THR A 132 13.68 -8.57 -10.75
CA THR A 132 14.21 -7.80 -11.88
C THR A 132 15.63 -7.31 -11.61
N ASP A 133 15.86 -6.75 -10.42
CA ASP A 133 17.10 -6.07 -10.07
C ASP A 133 17.67 -6.48 -8.71
N GLY A 134 16.95 -7.29 -7.91
CA GLY A 134 17.37 -7.68 -6.57
C GLY A 134 17.20 -6.59 -5.50
N SER A 135 16.58 -5.45 -5.83
CA SER A 135 16.18 -4.46 -4.82
C SER A 135 15.21 -5.08 -3.82
N SER A 136 15.31 -4.68 -2.56
CA SER A 136 14.48 -5.25 -1.48
C SER A 136 13.88 -4.20 -0.55
N PHE A 137 12.79 -4.58 0.10
CA PHE A 137 12.07 -3.77 1.07
C PHE A 137 11.61 -4.64 2.23
N GLU A 138 12.09 -4.31 3.44
CA GLU A 138 11.78 -5.07 4.65
C GLU A 138 10.66 -4.41 5.45
N VAL A 139 9.75 -5.22 5.98
CA VAL A 139 8.66 -4.78 6.86
C VAL A 139 8.58 -5.70 8.07
N CYS A 140 8.56 -5.10 9.25
CA CYS A 140 8.50 -5.83 10.50
C CYS A 140 7.11 -5.66 11.13
N VAL A 141 6.47 -6.77 11.52
CA VAL A 141 5.08 -6.80 11.98
C VAL A 141 4.95 -7.74 13.18
N ILE A 142 4.21 -7.30 14.19
CA ILE A 142 3.84 -8.15 15.32
C ILE A 142 2.48 -8.81 15.05
N GLY A 143 2.42 -10.12 15.26
CA GLY A 143 1.19 -10.89 15.28
C GLY A 143 0.83 -11.33 16.69
N GLU A 144 -0.45 -11.28 17.04
CA GLU A 144 -0.99 -11.76 18.31
C GLU A 144 -2.08 -12.79 18.08
N ALA A 145 -2.13 -13.83 18.91
CA ALA A 145 -3.26 -14.74 18.97
C ALA A 145 -3.50 -15.28 20.39
N ASN A 146 -4.76 -15.60 20.66
CA ASN A 146 -5.18 -16.42 21.78
C ASN A 146 -5.85 -17.68 21.23
N ASP A 147 -5.41 -18.86 21.68
CA ASP A 147 -5.96 -20.14 21.22
C ASP A 147 -5.94 -21.17 22.36
N PRO A 148 -6.99 -21.98 22.55
CA PRO A 148 -7.01 -23.04 23.57
C PRO A 148 -6.25 -24.31 23.13
N SER A 149 -5.79 -24.39 21.88
CA SER A 149 -5.16 -25.56 21.26
C SER A 149 -3.75 -25.24 20.74
N ASP A 150 -3.18 -26.19 20.01
CA ASP A 150 -1.83 -26.15 19.41
C ASP A 150 -1.66 -25.13 18.27
N LYS A 151 -2.70 -24.35 17.94
CA LYS A 151 -2.74 -23.43 16.80
C LYS A 151 -2.35 -21.99 17.13
N ALA A 152 -1.98 -21.68 18.37
CA ALA A 152 -1.72 -20.31 18.81
C ALA A 152 -0.62 -19.61 17.98
N ILE A 153 0.52 -20.27 17.74
CA ILE A 153 1.62 -19.72 16.94
C ILE A 153 1.21 -19.54 15.47
N ALA A 154 0.55 -20.53 14.88
CA ALA A 154 0.09 -20.45 13.50
C ALA A 154 -0.91 -19.30 13.29
N LYS A 155 -1.82 -19.10 14.26
CA LYS A 155 -2.75 -17.98 14.26
C LYS A 155 -2.06 -16.63 14.41
N ALA A 156 -1.09 -16.52 15.32
CA ALA A 156 -0.34 -15.28 15.51
C ALA A 156 0.46 -14.92 14.24
N THR A 157 1.10 -15.91 13.62
CA THR A 157 1.83 -15.74 12.36
C THR A 157 0.90 -15.30 11.22
N THR A 158 -0.27 -15.96 11.08
CA THR A 158 -1.29 -15.55 10.10
C THR A 158 -1.79 -14.14 10.37
N ALA A 159 -1.92 -13.72 11.64
CA ALA A 159 -2.32 -12.37 11.99
C ALA A 159 -1.27 -11.33 11.59
N ALA A 160 0.02 -11.60 11.83
CA ALA A 160 1.13 -10.75 11.37
C ALA A 160 1.10 -10.60 9.84
N GLU A 161 0.92 -11.69 9.12
CA GLU A 161 0.92 -11.67 7.66
C GLU A 161 -0.30 -10.93 7.07
N LYS A 162 -1.47 -11.04 7.70
CA LYS A 162 -2.62 -10.20 7.32
C LYS A 162 -2.31 -8.72 7.50
N ILE A 163 -1.75 -8.34 8.65
CA ILE A 163 -1.38 -6.95 8.94
C ILE A 163 -0.34 -6.47 7.92
N LEU A 164 0.65 -7.29 7.57
CA LEU A 164 1.65 -6.99 6.54
C LEU A 164 0.97 -6.57 5.24
N TYR A 165 0.10 -7.42 4.69
CA TYR A 165 -0.51 -7.14 3.39
C TYR A 165 -1.48 -5.96 3.44
N GLU A 166 -2.30 -5.88 4.48
CA GLU A 166 -3.24 -4.77 4.67
C GLU A 166 -2.51 -3.42 4.75
N LYS A 167 -1.38 -3.36 5.47
CA LYS A 167 -0.58 -2.13 5.63
C LYS A 167 0.31 -1.82 4.43
N THR A 168 1.00 -2.82 3.87
CA THR A 168 1.91 -2.63 2.74
C THR A 168 1.13 -2.18 1.50
N PHE A 169 -0.01 -2.82 1.24
CA PHE A 169 -0.82 -2.55 0.04
C PHE A 169 -2.00 -1.60 0.27
N ASN A 170 -2.16 -1.04 1.46
CA ASN A 170 -3.28 -0.15 1.83
C ASN A 170 -4.65 -0.77 1.52
N ILE A 171 -4.85 -2.05 1.85
CA ILE A 171 -6.12 -2.73 1.61
C ILE A 171 -7.18 -2.14 2.54
N THR A 172 -8.11 -1.34 2.00
CA THR A 172 -9.15 -0.70 2.82
C THR A 172 -10.29 -1.67 3.13
N SER A 173 -10.94 -1.44 4.28
CA SER A 173 -12.03 -2.30 4.74
C SER A 173 -13.32 -2.17 3.96
N GLU A 174 -13.52 -1.03 3.32
CA GLU A 174 -14.72 -0.64 2.61
C GLU A 174 -14.27 0.03 1.31
N ILE A 175 -14.45 -0.66 0.21
CA ILE A 175 -14.56 0.01 -1.08
C ILE A 175 -16.07 0.16 -1.23
N GLU A 176 -16.63 1.27 -0.72
CA GLU A 176 -17.83 1.79 -1.38
C GLU A 176 -17.49 1.83 -2.87
N ASN A 177 -18.43 1.46 -3.73
CA ASN A 177 -18.28 1.54 -5.19
C ASN A 177 -18.07 3.02 -5.59
N GLY A 178 -16.87 3.53 -5.32
CA GLY A 178 -16.48 4.92 -5.31
C GLY A 178 -15.47 5.13 -6.40
N THR A 179 -15.98 5.09 -7.64
CA THR A 179 -15.60 6.02 -8.72
C THR A 179 -14.11 6.40 -8.80
N ILE A 180 -13.25 5.43 -9.14
CA ILE A 180 -12.10 5.71 -10.01
C ILE A 180 -12.32 5.01 -11.36
N ALA A 181 -13.50 5.19 -11.92
CA ALA A 181 -13.77 4.98 -13.33
C ALA A 181 -14.24 6.33 -13.89
N ASN A 182 -13.43 6.92 -14.77
CA ASN A 182 -13.67 8.19 -15.49
C ASN A 182 -13.73 9.49 -14.67
N GLN A 183 -12.55 10.04 -14.34
CA GLN A 183 -12.35 11.50 -14.27
C GLN A 183 -11.53 12.02 -15.47
N GLN A 184 -11.87 11.54 -16.67
CA GLN A 184 -11.72 12.33 -17.89
C GLN A 184 -13.14 12.62 -18.39
N ASN A 185 -13.48 13.91 -18.43
CA ASN A 185 -14.81 14.47 -18.74
C ASN A 185 -15.90 14.29 -17.68
N LYS A 186 -15.97 15.25 -16.75
CA LYS A 186 -17.24 15.86 -16.28
C LYS A 186 -16.95 17.20 -15.59
N SER A 187 -16.79 18.23 -16.42
CA SER A 187 -17.01 19.61 -16.02
C SER A 187 -18.51 19.82 -15.76
N SER A 188 -18.92 19.66 -14.51
CA SER A 188 -20.15 20.28 -13.99
C SER A 188 -20.04 20.35 -12.48
N VAL A 189 -19.64 21.52 -11.99
CA VAL A 189 -19.69 21.91 -10.59
C VAL A 189 -21.15 21.82 -10.12
N GLN A 190 -21.50 20.80 -9.33
CA GLN A 190 -22.69 20.83 -8.49
C GLN A 190 -22.25 21.09 -7.05
N LYS A 191 -22.26 22.37 -6.68
CA LYS A 191 -22.24 22.77 -5.26
C LYS A 191 -23.52 22.27 -4.61
N LYS A 192 -23.42 21.24 -3.76
CA LYS A 192 -24.45 20.98 -2.75
C LYS A 192 -24.04 21.73 -1.48
N SER A 193 -24.70 22.87 -1.25
CA SER A 193 -24.59 23.65 -0.02
C SER A 193 -25.23 22.88 1.14
N TRP A 194 -24.52 22.79 2.25
CA TRP A 194 -25.08 22.43 3.54
C TRP A 194 -25.96 23.59 4.04
N ASN A 195 -27.21 23.28 4.40
CA ASN A 195 -28.20 24.24 4.83
C ASN A 195 -28.18 24.30 6.37
N ASN A 196 -27.76 25.44 6.95
CA ASN A 196 -27.89 25.69 8.38
C ASN A 196 -28.92 26.80 8.61
N ASN A 197 -29.88 26.52 9.49
CA ASN A 197 -31.02 27.36 9.80
C ASN A 197 -30.59 28.56 10.66
N GLY A 198 -30.90 29.79 10.24
CA GLY A 198 -30.67 30.96 11.10
C GLY A 198 -30.76 32.32 10.41
N GLN A 199 -31.91 32.99 10.61
CA GLN A 199 -32.14 34.43 10.50
C GLN A 199 -32.21 35.09 9.12
N LYS A 200 -33.46 35.39 8.73
CA LYS A 200 -33.85 36.33 7.68
C LYS A 200 -33.30 37.75 7.98
N LYS A 201 -32.57 38.32 7.04
CA LYS A 201 -32.62 39.76 6.73
C LYS A 201 -32.65 39.96 5.22
N SER A 202 -33.76 40.54 4.78
CA SER A 202 -34.08 40.97 3.41
C SER A 202 -33.15 42.10 2.99
N TRP A 203 -32.57 42.05 1.79
CA TRP A 203 -32.16 43.24 1.03
C TRP A 203 -32.31 42.97 -0.47
N ASN A 204 -32.86 43.97 -1.16
CA ASN A 204 -33.42 43.92 -2.50
C ASN A 204 -32.36 44.17 -3.58
N ASN A 205 -32.55 43.57 -4.76
CA ASN A 205 -31.66 43.66 -5.93
C ASN A 205 -31.71 45.04 -6.59
N ASN A 206 -30.54 45.64 -6.88
CA ASN A 206 -30.23 46.11 -8.23
C ASN A 206 -28.75 46.52 -8.35
N SER A 207 -27.98 45.83 -9.22
CA SER A 207 -26.89 46.45 -9.95
C SER A 207 -26.38 45.51 -11.04
N GLN A 208 -26.56 45.95 -12.28
CA GLN A 208 -25.84 45.48 -13.45
C GLN A 208 -24.33 45.55 -13.21
N GLN A 209 -23.59 44.50 -13.55
CA GLN A 209 -22.13 44.57 -13.67
C GLN A 209 -21.66 44.02 -15.01
N GLN A 210 -20.92 44.90 -15.69
CA GLN A 210 -20.22 44.77 -16.95
C GLN A 210 -19.07 43.74 -16.88
N PRO A 211 -18.61 43.20 -18.03
CA PRO A 211 -17.50 42.26 -18.06
C PRO A 211 -16.16 42.96 -17.82
N ALA A 212 -15.47 42.61 -16.73
CA ALA A 212 -14.10 43.04 -16.49
C ALA A 212 -13.13 42.12 -17.25
N GLN A 213 -12.43 42.68 -18.24
CA GLN A 213 -11.25 42.12 -18.86
C GLN A 213 -10.14 41.97 -17.81
N ASN A 214 -9.76 40.75 -17.47
CA ASN A 214 -8.49 40.49 -16.81
C ASN A 214 -7.54 39.81 -17.81
N ASN A 215 -6.72 40.65 -18.43
CA ASN A 215 -5.49 40.26 -19.11
C ASN A 215 -4.51 39.68 -18.08
N ALA A 216 -4.43 38.36 -17.99
CA ALA A 216 -3.30 37.66 -17.40
C ALA A 216 -2.79 36.64 -18.41
N GLN A 217 -1.54 36.80 -18.85
CA GLN A 217 -0.87 35.81 -19.70
C GLN A 217 -0.83 34.46 -18.95
N PRO A 218 -1.20 33.33 -19.59
CA PRO A 218 -1.17 32.04 -18.92
C PRO A 218 0.27 31.62 -18.66
N LEU A 219 0.67 31.47 -17.39
CA LEU A 219 1.88 30.75 -17.02
C LEU A 219 1.81 29.35 -17.66
N ALA A 220 2.83 28.99 -18.44
CA ALA A 220 2.82 27.74 -19.19
C ALA A 220 2.77 26.53 -18.24
N GLU A 221 1.61 25.88 -18.18
CA GLU A 221 1.38 24.69 -17.37
C GLU A 221 2.29 23.53 -17.83
N MET A 222 3.03 22.95 -16.89
CA MET A 222 3.93 21.82 -17.15
C MET A 222 3.14 20.59 -17.58
N ALA A 223 3.67 19.83 -18.54
CA ALA A 223 3.07 18.57 -18.94
C ALA A 223 3.20 17.55 -17.80
N SER A 224 2.11 16.86 -17.47
CA SER A 224 2.12 15.78 -16.48
C SER A 224 2.96 14.60 -16.96
N LEU A 225 3.54 13.83 -16.03
CA LEU A 225 4.30 12.62 -16.35
C LEU A 225 3.47 11.62 -17.17
N HIS A 226 2.18 11.48 -16.84
CA HIS A 226 1.26 10.63 -17.59
C HIS A 226 1.12 11.07 -19.05
N ALA A 227 1.01 12.37 -19.32
CA ALA A 227 0.93 12.89 -20.69
C ALA A 227 2.22 12.64 -21.48
N LYS A 228 3.38 12.75 -20.83
CA LYS A 228 4.70 12.42 -21.41
C LYS A 228 4.77 10.92 -21.79
N ASN A 229 4.42 10.03 -20.86
CA ASN A 229 4.44 8.58 -21.11
C ASN A 229 3.47 8.16 -22.22
N ALA A 230 2.26 8.73 -22.24
CA ALA A 230 1.27 8.44 -23.27
C ALA A 230 1.74 8.87 -24.68
N LEU A 231 2.49 9.98 -24.78
CA LEU A 231 3.08 10.38 -26.06
C LEU A 231 4.27 9.48 -26.43
N ASP A 232 5.12 9.09 -25.48
CA ASP A 232 6.24 8.18 -25.73
C ASP A 232 5.77 6.83 -26.30
N GLU A 233 4.76 6.21 -25.69
CA GLU A 233 4.17 4.95 -26.19
C GLU A 233 3.64 5.07 -27.63
N ARG A 234 3.04 6.21 -27.97
CA ARG A 234 2.55 6.47 -29.33
C ARG A 234 3.70 6.62 -30.31
N LEU A 235 4.77 7.33 -29.93
CA LEU A 235 5.93 7.54 -30.79
C LEU A 235 6.68 6.24 -31.08
N ARG A 236 6.77 5.33 -30.10
CA ARG A 236 7.43 4.01 -30.27
C ARG A 236 6.84 3.19 -31.40
N LYS A 237 5.52 3.27 -31.64
CA LYS A 237 4.84 2.60 -32.77
C LYS A 237 5.37 3.03 -34.13
N TYR A 238 6.04 4.18 -34.18
CA TYR A 238 6.61 4.74 -35.38
C TYR A 238 8.15 4.77 -35.37
N GLY A 239 8.78 4.03 -34.44
CA GLY A 239 10.23 3.87 -34.38
C GLY A 239 11.00 5.10 -33.85
N THR A 240 10.36 5.95 -33.04
CA THR A 240 11.04 7.05 -32.34
C THR A 240 10.56 7.16 -30.89
N THR A 241 11.30 7.86 -30.04
CA THR A 241 10.93 8.10 -28.64
C THR A 241 10.65 9.57 -28.37
N LEU A 242 9.92 9.86 -27.29
CA LEU A 242 9.72 11.22 -26.81
C LEU A 242 11.05 11.87 -26.43
N ILE A 243 12.00 11.10 -25.89
CA ILE A 243 13.33 11.59 -25.50
C ILE A 243 14.11 12.08 -26.72
N GLU A 244 14.16 11.29 -27.80
CA GLU A 244 14.78 11.71 -29.07
C GLU A 244 14.11 12.98 -29.63
N CYS A 245 12.79 13.05 -29.57
CA CYS A 245 12.04 14.23 -30.03
C CYS A 245 12.34 15.48 -29.20
N ILE A 246 12.56 15.32 -27.89
CA ILE A 246 12.92 16.39 -26.95
C ILE A 246 14.37 16.85 -27.18
N GLN A 247 15.30 15.90 -27.33
CA GLN A 247 16.72 16.17 -27.60
C GLN A 247 16.91 16.92 -28.92
N ALA A 248 16.22 16.51 -29.98
CA ALA A 248 16.27 17.20 -31.28
C ALA A 248 15.79 18.67 -31.24
N ARG A 249 15.06 19.07 -30.18
CA ARG A 249 14.51 20.42 -29.99
C ARG A 249 15.20 21.19 -28.88
N ASN A 250 16.29 20.65 -28.30
CA ASN A 250 16.99 21.22 -27.14
C ASN A 250 16.04 21.53 -25.97
N LEU A 251 15.00 20.69 -25.79
CA LEU A 251 14.05 20.81 -24.69
C LEU A 251 14.50 19.96 -23.50
N ASN A 252 14.03 20.29 -22.30
CA ASN A 252 14.29 19.50 -21.09
C ASN A 252 13.04 18.67 -20.73
N PHE A 253 13.23 17.39 -20.44
CA PHE A 253 12.15 16.47 -20.10
C PHE A 253 11.36 16.92 -18.87
N ASN A 254 12.02 17.46 -17.85
CA ASN A 254 11.39 17.86 -16.60
C ASN A 254 10.57 19.15 -16.78
N SER A 255 11.07 20.12 -17.53
CA SER A 255 10.42 21.43 -17.74
C SER A 255 9.47 21.50 -18.94
N LEU A 256 9.17 20.36 -19.58
CA LEU A 256 8.36 20.31 -20.79
C LEU A 256 6.93 20.79 -20.51
N THR A 257 6.44 21.76 -21.30
CA THR A 257 5.09 22.31 -21.16
C THR A 257 4.06 21.50 -21.94
N ARG A 258 2.78 21.65 -21.58
CA ARG A 258 1.68 20.99 -22.29
C ARG A 258 1.62 21.40 -23.77
N GLN A 259 1.91 22.67 -24.08
CA GLN A 259 1.94 23.18 -25.45
C GLN A 259 3.06 22.53 -26.28
N GLN A 260 4.26 22.42 -25.71
CA GLN A 260 5.39 21.74 -26.37
C GLN A 260 5.09 20.26 -26.64
N LEU A 261 4.44 19.58 -25.69
CA LEU A 261 4.03 18.19 -25.85
C LEU A 261 3.02 18.01 -27.00
N VAL A 262 2.02 18.89 -27.11
CA VAL A 262 1.03 18.89 -28.19
C VAL A 262 1.69 19.21 -29.55
N GLN A 263 2.66 20.11 -29.57
CA GLN A 263 3.40 20.43 -30.79
C GLN A 263 4.19 19.22 -31.30
N ILE A 264 4.93 18.53 -30.43
CA ILE A 264 5.65 17.28 -30.77
C ILE A 264 4.68 16.24 -31.32
N GLN A 265 3.52 16.06 -30.67
CA GLN A 265 2.49 15.12 -31.13
C GLN A 265 1.95 15.47 -32.52
N THR A 266 1.70 16.75 -32.77
CA THR A 266 1.12 17.24 -34.05
C THR A 266 2.12 17.09 -35.19
N GLU A 267 3.37 17.47 -34.97
CA GLU A 267 4.46 17.35 -35.96
C GLU A 267 4.75 15.88 -36.29
N SER A 268 4.79 15.02 -35.27
CA SER A 268 4.98 13.58 -35.45
C SER A 268 3.83 12.98 -36.25
N SER A 269 2.58 13.35 -35.93
CA SER A 269 1.40 12.88 -36.68
C SER A 269 1.41 13.31 -38.16
N LYS A 270 1.92 14.50 -38.47
CA LYS A 270 2.10 14.97 -39.87
C LYS A 270 3.20 14.18 -40.58
N LYS A 271 4.33 13.92 -39.90
CA LYS A 271 5.46 13.16 -40.45
C LYS A 271 5.09 11.72 -40.80
N PHE A 272 4.19 11.10 -40.03
CA PHE A 272 3.72 9.72 -40.27
C PHE A 272 2.55 9.61 -41.24
N LYS A 273 1.80 10.69 -41.51
CA LYS A 273 0.80 10.70 -42.60
C LYS A 273 1.42 10.84 -43.99
N ASN A 274 2.68 11.29 -44.07
CA ASN A 274 3.40 11.54 -45.31
C ASN A 274 4.47 10.45 -45.62
N LYS A 275 4.41 9.32 -44.92
CA LYS A 275 5.22 8.12 -45.16
C LYS A 275 4.28 6.96 -45.48
#